data_AF-A0A1H5UD77-F1
#
_entry.id   AF-A0A1H5UD77-F1
#
_cell.length_a   1.000
_cell.length_b   1.000
_cell.length_c   1.000
_cell.angle_alpha   90.00
_cell.angle_beta   90.00
_cell.angle_gamma   90.00
#
_symmetry.space_group_name_H-M   'P 1'
#
loop_
_entity.id
_entity.type
_entity.pdbx_description
1 polymer ?
#
loop_
_entity_poly.entity_id
_entity_poly.type
_entity_poly.pdbx_seq_one_letter_code
_entity_poly.pdbx_strand_id
1 'polypeptide(L)'
;MTLKRGVVIVGLFLAAGWLLVSCGMNSEEKRLAAAIDQALQTRDLGYWQVEDLDIEDQRMDQTGPEEIITYKVEAVLALDKSLREVRYVDDIGKRVVTRTALAEGEERDLTASVQIIRGNDEENVVTTLDEQALPRGMVAEDFERRFDGWQVIAEDSDEFADLEKELQGKLDDSLSALAEADHTLRQVQVQLMASRAELAVLEENAEAVGGLGEPMEKASQDVEALIERLEEQEATRDSLSEDVDRNKKALASLRGE
;
A
#
# COMPACT_ATOMS: atom_id res chain seq x y z
N MET A 1 3.52 -20.96 18.56
CA MET A 1 4.58 -20.14 19.18
C MET A 1 4.90 -19.00 18.24
N THR A 2 4.33 -17.83 18.50
CA THR A 2 4.65 -16.58 17.82
C THR A 2 5.07 -15.61 18.92
N LEU A 3 6.35 -15.25 18.94
CA LEU A 3 6.87 -14.30 19.92
C LEU A 3 6.23 -12.93 19.64
N LYS A 4 5.29 -12.52 20.50
CA LYS A 4 4.92 -11.11 20.66
C LYS A 4 6.20 -10.36 21.03
N ARG A 5 6.68 -9.50 20.13
CA ARG A 5 7.81 -8.61 20.40
C ARG A 5 7.36 -7.53 21.37
N GLY A 6 7.49 -7.80 22.68
CA GLY A 6 7.49 -6.74 23.68
C GLY A 6 8.83 -6.02 23.61
N VAL A 7 8.81 -4.73 23.29
CA VAL A 7 10.00 -3.87 23.37
C VAL A 7 9.98 -3.20 24.74
N VAL A 8 11.05 -3.39 25.52
CA VAL A 8 11.27 -2.73 26.81
C VAL A 8 11.75 -1.32 26.52
N ILE A 9 10.93 -0.31 26.81
CA ILE A 9 11.31 1.09 26.70
C ILE A 9 11.59 1.60 28.12
N VAL A 10 12.87 1.86 28.41
CA VAL A 10 13.33 2.49 29.66
C VAL A 10 13.30 4.00 29.46
N GLY A 11 12.32 4.68 30.05
CA GLY A 11 12.13 6.12 29.94
C GLY A 11 12.40 6.85 31.25
N LEU A 12 13.42 7.72 31.26
CA LEU A 12 13.70 8.65 32.36
C LEU A 12 12.78 9.87 32.22
N PHE A 13 12.00 10.20 33.26
CA PHE A 13 11.05 11.32 33.25
C PHE A 13 11.75 12.66 33.00
N LEU A 14 11.58 13.24 31.81
CA LEU A 14 11.84 14.65 31.54
C LEU A 14 10.51 15.32 31.19
N ALA A 15 10.01 16.11 32.14
CA ALA A 15 8.80 16.90 32.03
C ALA A 15 8.97 18.03 31.01
N ALA A 16 8.22 17.99 29.92
CA ALA A 16 7.78 19.18 29.16
C ALA A 16 6.74 18.79 28.11
N GLY A 17 5.48 19.22 28.32
CA GLY A 17 4.49 19.31 27.24
C GLY A 17 3.07 18.88 27.62
N TRP A 18 2.19 19.88 27.84
CA TRP A 18 0.72 19.83 27.74
C TRP A 18 -0.03 18.88 28.69
N LEU A 19 -0.36 19.42 29.87
CA LEU A 19 -1.42 18.89 30.75
C LEU A 19 -2.75 19.54 30.36
N LEU A 20 -3.43 18.97 29.36
CA LEU A 20 -4.89 19.07 29.24
C LEU A 20 -5.51 17.75 29.69
N VAL A 21 -5.09 17.24 30.85
CA VAL A 21 -5.75 16.09 31.44
C VAL A 21 -7.06 16.56 32.05
N SER A 22 -8.16 15.97 31.59
CA SER A 22 -9.53 16.20 32.03
C SER A 22 -9.62 16.41 33.56
N CYS A 23 -10.46 17.37 33.96
CA CYS A 23 -10.70 17.71 35.37
C CYS A 23 -11.32 16.54 36.18
N GLY A 24 -11.70 15.43 35.53
CA GLY A 24 -12.31 14.24 36.15
C GLY A 24 -11.33 13.22 36.73
N MET A 25 -10.11 13.11 36.17
CA MET A 25 -9.20 12.02 36.52
C MET A 25 -8.49 12.20 37.88
N ASN A 26 -8.37 11.10 38.61
CA ASN A 26 -7.61 11.00 39.85
C ASN A 26 -6.09 10.98 39.59
N SER A 27 -5.28 11.02 40.66
CA SER A 27 -3.81 11.10 40.51
C SER A 27 -3.17 9.87 39.87
N GLU A 28 -3.76 8.69 40.09
CA GLU A 28 -3.29 7.44 39.51
C GLU A 28 -3.67 7.36 38.02
N GLU A 29 -4.91 7.68 37.66
CA GLU A 29 -5.36 7.79 36.27
C GLU A 29 -4.52 8.81 35.48
N LYS A 30 -4.25 9.99 36.05
CA LYS A 30 -3.34 11.00 35.45
C LYS A 30 -1.95 10.45 35.15
N ARG A 31 -1.44 9.63 36.05
CA ARG A 31 -0.13 9.01 35.89
C ARG A 31 -0.15 7.92 34.81
N LEU A 32 -1.22 7.12 34.74
CA LEU A 32 -1.40 6.09 33.72
C LEU A 32 -1.61 6.72 32.33
N ALA A 33 -2.41 7.78 32.23
CA ALA A 33 -2.62 8.55 31.00
C ALA A 33 -1.30 9.11 30.47
N ALA A 34 -0.48 9.73 31.32
CA ALA A 34 0.84 10.22 30.91
C ALA A 34 1.77 9.10 30.39
N ALA A 35 1.67 7.89 30.95
CA ALA A 35 2.42 6.73 30.47
C ALA A 35 1.92 6.20 29.12
N ILE A 36 0.62 6.36 28.82
CA ILE A 36 0.01 6.04 27.53
C ILE A 36 0.36 7.10 26.49
N ASP A 37 0.25 8.39 26.81
CA ASP A 37 0.65 9.48 25.91
C ASP A 37 2.11 9.36 25.49
N GLN A 38 3.01 9.06 26.44
CA GLN A 38 4.41 8.81 26.13
C GLN A 38 4.58 7.59 25.20
N ALA A 39 3.81 6.52 25.44
CA ALA A 39 3.85 5.34 24.58
C ALA A 39 3.32 5.64 23.17
N LEU A 40 2.26 6.44 23.03
CA LEU A 40 1.73 6.92 21.75
C LEU A 40 2.80 7.73 20.99
N GLN A 41 3.45 8.69 21.66
CA GLN A 41 4.52 9.50 21.06
C GLN A 41 5.70 8.67 20.55
N THR A 42 6.16 7.69 21.34
CA THR A 42 7.30 6.84 20.95
C THR A 42 6.99 5.87 19.80
N ARG A 43 5.72 5.72 19.43
CA ARG A 43 5.23 4.84 18.37
C ARG A 43 4.70 5.59 17.15
N ASP A 44 5.06 6.87 17.01
CA ASP A 44 4.59 7.76 15.93
C ASP A 44 3.06 7.93 15.92
N LEU A 45 2.41 7.82 17.08
CA LEU A 45 0.97 8.02 17.30
C LEU A 45 0.68 9.24 18.17
N GLY A 46 1.65 10.17 18.30
CA GLY A 46 1.57 11.35 19.17
C GLY A 46 0.51 12.39 18.77
N TYR A 47 -0.28 12.13 17.74
CA TYR A 47 -1.46 12.90 17.34
C TYR A 47 -2.76 12.44 18.04
N TRP A 48 -2.69 11.34 18.78
CA TRP A 48 -3.71 10.96 19.76
C TRP A 48 -3.32 11.45 21.15
N GLN A 49 -4.29 11.94 21.90
CA GLN A 49 -4.12 12.37 23.29
C GLN A 49 -5.15 11.65 24.17
N VAL A 50 -4.74 11.22 25.37
CA VAL A 50 -5.69 10.65 26.34
C VAL A 50 -6.58 11.76 26.90
N GLU A 51 -7.88 11.69 26.62
CA GLU A 51 -8.89 12.59 27.16
C GLU A 51 -9.46 12.08 28.49
N ASP A 52 -9.74 10.78 28.56
CA ASP A 52 -10.22 10.10 29.75
C ASP A 52 -9.62 8.70 29.89
N LEU A 53 -9.63 8.15 31.10
CA LEU A 53 -9.06 6.83 31.38
C LEU A 53 -9.76 6.16 32.55
N ASP A 54 -10.19 4.93 32.31
CA ASP A 54 -10.75 4.03 33.30
C ASP A 54 -9.81 2.85 33.60
N ILE A 55 -9.70 2.49 34.88
CA ILE A 55 -8.94 1.31 35.32
C ILE A 55 -9.88 0.11 35.40
N GLU A 56 -9.74 -0.80 34.43
CA GLU A 56 -10.54 -2.00 34.30
C GLU A 56 -10.12 -3.10 35.29
N ASP A 57 -8.81 -3.27 35.46
CA ASP A 57 -8.25 -4.29 36.35
C ASP A 57 -6.89 -3.83 36.91
N GLN A 58 -6.59 -4.28 38.12
CA GLN A 58 -5.32 -4.05 38.78
C GLN A 58 -4.83 -5.34 39.41
N ARG A 59 -3.61 -5.73 39.05
CA ARG A 59 -2.94 -6.90 39.60
C ARG A 59 -1.60 -6.51 40.19
N MET A 60 -1.34 -6.96 41.41
CA MET A 60 -0.04 -6.85 42.06
C MET A 60 0.61 -8.21 42.10
N ASP A 61 1.84 -8.29 41.58
CA ASP A 61 2.70 -9.46 41.67
C ASP A 61 4.03 -9.06 42.32
N GLN A 62 4.68 -10.00 42.99
CA GLN A 62 5.99 -9.79 43.60
C GLN A 62 6.98 -10.78 42.99
N THR A 63 8.07 -10.26 42.41
CA THR A 63 9.12 -11.07 41.78
C THR A 63 10.47 -10.71 42.38
N GLY A 64 10.89 -11.46 43.40
CA GLY A 64 12.13 -11.14 44.13
C GLY A 64 12.02 -9.83 44.90
N PRO A 65 12.99 -8.90 44.79
CA PRO A 65 12.92 -7.58 45.43
C PRO A 65 11.99 -6.60 44.70
N GLU A 66 11.46 -6.97 43.53
CA GLU A 66 10.63 -6.10 42.70
C GLU A 66 9.14 -6.31 42.98
N GLU A 67 8.43 -5.20 43.12
CA GLU A 67 6.97 -5.11 43.11
C GLU A 67 6.51 -4.73 41.70
N ILE A 68 5.62 -5.53 41.10
CA ILE A 68 5.08 -5.29 39.76
C ILE A 68 3.58 -5.06 39.91
N ILE A 69 3.14 -3.85 39.55
CA ILE A 69 1.72 -3.49 39.49
C ILE A 69 1.33 -3.40 38.02
N THR A 70 0.46 -4.30 37.58
CA THR A 70 -0.10 -4.29 36.22
C THR A 70 -1.50 -3.69 36.26
N TYR A 71 -1.69 -2.62 35.51
CA TYR A 71 -2.99 -2.03 35.24
C TYR A 71 -3.44 -2.47 33.86
N LYS A 72 -4.71 -2.86 33.76
CA LYS A 72 -5.43 -2.91 32.51
C LYS A 72 -6.36 -1.70 32.50
N VAL A 73 -6.31 -0.93 31.42
CA VAL A 73 -7.03 0.34 31.32
C VAL A 73 -7.73 0.45 29.99
N GLU A 74 -8.83 1.17 29.99
CA GLU A 74 -9.55 1.63 28.82
C GLU A 74 -9.41 3.15 28.77
N ALA A 75 -8.77 3.65 27.71
CA ALA A 75 -8.52 5.07 27.52
C ALA A 75 -9.37 5.60 26.38
N VAL A 76 -10.01 6.74 26.58
CA VAL A 76 -10.64 7.52 25.50
C VAL A 76 -9.57 8.44 24.95
N LEU A 77 -9.24 8.26 23.67
CA LEU A 77 -8.29 9.11 22.97
C LEU A 77 -9.03 10.11 22.10
N ALA A 78 -8.65 11.38 22.20
CA ALA A 78 -9.08 12.42 21.29
C ALA A 78 -8.01 12.66 20.21
N LEU A 79 -8.46 12.84 18.97
CA LEU A 79 -7.58 13.15 17.86
C LEU A 79 -7.23 14.65 17.83
N ASP A 80 -5.95 15.00 18.01
CA ASP A 80 -5.49 16.40 18.01
C ASP A 80 -5.45 17.01 16.60
N LYS A 81 -5.32 16.18 15.57
CA LYS A 81 -5.25 16.61 14.16
C LYS A 81 -5.94 15.64 13.24
N SER A 82 -6.69 16.17 12.28
CA SER A 82 -7.37 15.36 11.26
C SER A 82 -6.42 14.37 10.57
N LEU A 83 -6.88 13.13 10.40
CA LEU A 83 -6.15 12.06 9.74
C LEU A 83 -6.58 11.95 8.29
N ARG A 84 -5.58 11.86 7.40
CA ARG A 84 -5.78 11.55 5.98
C ARG A 84 -5.41 10.11 5.71
N GLU A 85 -6.27 9.41 5.00
CA GLU A 85 -5.98 8.10 4.43
C GLU A 85 -5.53 8.27 2.98
N VAL A 86 -4.46 7.57 2.62
CA VAL A 86 -4.02 7.43 1.22
C VAL A 86 -4.83 6.32 0.58
N ARG A 87 -5.61 6.65 -0.45
CA ARG A 87 -6.46 5.70 -1.18
C ARG A 87 -5.76 5.14 -2.41
N TYR A 88 -5.03 5.99 -3.13
CA TYR A 88 -4.35 5.62 -4.36
C TYR A 88 -3.06 6.42 -4.53
N VAL A 89 -2.04 5.80 -5.11
CA VAL A 89 -0.73 6.41 -5.39
C VAL A 89 -0.37 6.13 -6.85
N ASP A 90 -0.12 7.19 -7.60
CA ASP A 90 0.47 7.15 -8.94
C ASP A 90 1.91 7.65 -8.85
N ASP A 91 2.85 6.71 -8.69
CA ASP A 91 4.28 7.02 -8.58
C ASP A 91 4.86 7.65 -9.85
N ILE A 92 4.29 7.34 -11.02
CA ILE A 92 4.78 7.81 -12.32
C ILE A 92 4.35 9.27 -12.52
N GLY A 93 3.07 9.56 -12.30
CA GLY A 93 2.53 10.92 -12.36
C GLY A 93 2.88 11.78 -11.14
N LYS A 94 3.44 11.18 -10.07
CA LYS A 94 3.63 11.80 -8.76
C LYS A 94 2.32 12.40 -8.22
N ARG A 95 1.27 11.58 -8.19
CA ARG A 95 -0.07 11.96 -7.72
C ARG A 95 -0.50 11.03 -6.59
N VAL A 96 -1.21 11.57 -5.63
CA VAL A 96 -1.75 10.80 -4.50
C VAL A 96 -3.20 11.21 -4.27
N VAL A 97 -4.07 10.22 -4.17
CA VAL A 97 -5.47 10.42 -3.82
C VAL A 97 -5.65 10.15 -2.33
N THR A 98 -6.34 11.08 -1.68
CA THR A 98 -6.58 11.04 -0.25
C THR A 98 -8.06 11.18 0.08
N ARG A 99 -8.42 10.64 1.24
CA ARG A 99 -9.72 10.86 1.88
C ARG A 99 -9.47 11.29 3.33
N THR A 100 -10.33 12.14 3.87
CA THR A 100 -10.39 12.37 5.32
C THR A 100 -10.85 11.10 6.02
N ALA A 101 -9.95 10.48 6.78
CA ALA A 101 -10.22 9.26 7.53
C ALA A 101 -10.94 9.57 8.84
N LEU A 102 -10.42 10.57 9.58
CA LEU A 102 -11.04 11.11 10.78
C LEU A 102 -10.81 12.61 10.87
N ALA A 103 -11.81 13.30 11.40
CA ALA A 103 -11.72 14.71 11.73
C ALA A 103 -11.05 14.93 13.09
N GLU A 104 -10.39 16.06 13.25
CA GLU A 104 -9.92 16.55 14.55
C GLU A 104 -11.04 16.55 15.59
N GLY A 105 -10.71 16.14 16.81
CA GLY A 105 -11.64 15.96 17.92
C GLY A 105 -12.45 14.66 17.91
N GLU A 106 -12.30 13.80 16.90
CA GLU A 106 -12.88 12.45 16.96
C GLU A 106 -12.24 11.62 18.08
N GLU A 107 -13.09 10.91 18.83
CA GLU A 107 -12.68 10.07 19.95
C GLU A 107 -12.58 8.58 19.56
N ARG A 108 -11.64 7.85 20.15
CA ARG A 108 -11.50 6.39 20.01
C ARG A 108 -11.10 5.74 21.32
N ASP A 109 -11.72 4.61 21.61
CA ASP A 109 -11.35 3.78 22.75
C ASP A 109 -10.08 2.99 22.44
N LEU A 110 -9.16 2.97 23.41
CA LEU A 110 -7.92 2.20 23.35
C LEU A 110 -7.77 1.38 24.62
N THR A 111 -7.75 0.06 24.46
CA THR A 111 -7.30 -0.83 25.55
C THR A 111 -5.78 -0.77 25.66
N ALA A 112 -5.28 -0.54 26.87
CA ALA A 112 -3.85 -0.56 27.17
C ALA A 112 -3.56 -1.38 28.44
N SER A 113 -2.31 -1.81 28.58
CA SER A 113 -1.77 -2.33 29.82
C SER A 113 -0.53 -1.54 30.22
N VAL A 114 -0.52 -1.06 31.46
CA VAL A 114 0.60 -0.30 32.03
C VAL A 114 1.16 -1.12 33.19
N GLN A 115 2.44 -1.44 33.13
CA GLN A 115 3.15 -2.12 34.21
C GLN A 115 4.09 -1.14 34.90
N ILE A 116 3.93 -1.00 36.21
CA ILE A 116 4.81 -0.23 37.07
C ILE A 116 5.66 -1.22 37.86
N ILE A 117 6.95 -1.22 37.61
CA ILE A 117 7.94 -2.11 38.24
C ILE A 117 8.76 -1.26 39.21
N ARG A 118 8.65 -1.56 40.50
CA ARG A 118 9.39 -0.87 41.58
C ARG A 118 10.41 -1.81 42.19
N GLY A 119 11.66 -1.38 42.26
CA GLY A 119 12.71 -2.15 42.92
C GLY A 119 14.04 -1.40 42.92
N ASN A 120 14.86 -1.64 43.95
CA ASN A 120 16.20 -1.04 44.09
C ASN A 120 16.22 0.50 43.96
N ASP A 121 15.26 1.19 44.59
CA ASP A 121 15.06 2.65 44.53
C ASP A 121 14.76 3.21 43.12
N GLU A 122 14.48 2.34 42.14
CA GLU A 122 14.08 2.69 40.78
C GLU A 122 12.62 2.31 40.52
N GLU A 123 12.00 3.05 39.59
CA GLU A 123 10.66 2.78 39.10
C GLU A 123 10.68 2.80 37.56
N ASN A 124 10.30 1.68 36.97
CA ASN A 124 10.20 1.52 35.52
C ASN A 124 8.74 1.37 35.10
N VAL A 125 8.38 1.97 33.98
CA VAL A 125 7.03 1.90 33.42
C VAL A 125 7.08 1.26 32.05
N VAL A 126 6.30 0.21 31.85
CA VAL A 126 6.17 -0.49 30.57
C VAL A 126 4.72 -0.41 30.11
N THR A 127 4.50 0.24 28.98
CA THR A 127 3.16 0.42 28.41
C THR A 127 2.98 -0.40 27.14
N THR A 128 1.90 -1.18 27.08
CA THR A 128 1.46 -1.93 25.91
C THR A 128 0.12 -1.39 25.44
N LEU A 129 0.01 -1.02 24.17
CA LEU A 129 -1.20 -0.48 23.54
C LEU A 129 -1.76 -1.50 22.54
N ASP A 130 -3.09 -1.61 22.42
CA ASP A 130 -3.73 -2.33 21.32
C ASP A 130 -3.91 -1.43 20.09
N GLU A 131 -2.82 -1.19 19.36
CA GLU A 131 -2.79 -0.29 18.21
C GLU A 131 -3.73 -0.71 17.07
N GLN A 132 -4.19 -1.97 17.03
CA GLN A 132 -5.13 -2.42 16.00
C GLN A 132 -6.50 -1.75 16.14
N ALA A 133 -6.81 -1.22 17.32
CA ALA A 133 -8.01 -0.43 17.57
C ALA A 133 -7.93 0.97 16.93
N LEU A 134 -6.73 1.46 16.63
CA LEU A 134 -6.56 2.80 16.08
C LEU A 134 -6.63 2.79 14.56
N PRO A 135 -7.39 3.73 13.96
CA PRO A 135 -7.52 3.84 12.53
C PRO A 135 -6.18 4.22 11.89
N ARG A 136 -5.91 3.67 10.70
CA ARG A 136 -4.71 4.00 9.92
C ARG A 136 -4.89 5.36 9.24
N GLY A 137 -3.86 6.19 9.28
CA GLY A 137 -3.84 7.47 8.59
C GLY A 137 -2.50 8.19 8.78
N MET A 138 -2.35 9.34 8.11
CA MET A 138 -1.25 10.27 8.32
C MET A 138 -1.81 11.65 8.67
N VAL A 139 -1.18 12.32 9.62
CA VAL A 139 -1.40 13.74 9.87
C VAL A 139 -0.81 14.57 8.73
N ALA A 140 -1.28 15.83 8.62
CA ALA A 140 -0.89 16.72 7.53
C ALA A 140 0.64 16.87 7.39
N GLU A 141 1.38 17.01 8.49
CA GLU A 141 2.83 17.22 8.43
C GLU A 141 3.59 16.00 7.89
N ASP A 142 3.20 14.80 8.31
CA ASP A 142 3.80 13.56 7.82
C ASP A 142 3.45 13.31 6.35
N PHE A 143 2.22 13.64 5.99
CA PHE A 143 1.75 13.55 4.63
C PHE A 143 2.52 14.49 3.70
N GLU A 144 2.64 15.77 4.06
CA GLU A 144 3.39 16.79 3.30
C GLU A 144 4.86 16.40 3.15
N ARG A 145 5.48 15.90 4.22
CA ARG A 145 6.86 15.41 4.18
C ARG A 145 7.03 14.21 3.24
N ARG A 146 6.08 13.28 3.24
CA ARG A 146 6.14 12.05 2.43
C ARG A 146 5.89 12.32 0.94
N PHE A 147 4.93 13.18 0.64
CA PHE A 147 4.47 13.48 -0.72
C PHE A 147 4.89 14.89 -1.17
N ASP A 148 6.07 15.34 -0.72
CA ASP A 148 6.61 16.65 -1.07
C ASP A 148 6.74 16.81 -2.59
N GLY A 149 6.10 17.84 -3.13
CA GLY A 149 6.05 18.11 -4.58
C GLY A 149 5.13 17.19 -5.39
N TRP A 150 4.33 16.33 -4.75
CA TRP A 150 3.32 15.52 -5.43
C TRP A 150 1.99 16.28 -5.53
N GLN A 151 1.21 15.97 -6.56
CA GLN A 151 -0.16 16.47 -6.63
C GLN A 151 -1.05 15.68 -5.67
N VAL A 152 -1.74 16.40 -4.79
CA VAL A 152 -2.68 15.82 -3.84
C VAL A 152 -4.09 16.02 -4.37
N ILE A 153 -4.82 14.91 -4.52
CA ILE A 153 -6.18 14.89 -5.04
C ILE A 153 -7.09 14.39 -3.92
N ALA A 154 -8.18 15.10 -3.64
CA ALA A 154 -9.17 14.64 -2.69
C ALA A 154 -10.17 13.72 -3.41
N GLU A 155 -10.59 12.62 -2.77
CA GLU A 155 -11.51 11.64 -3.36
C GLU A 155 -12.86 12.26 -3.80
N ASP A 156 -13.30 13.32 -3.13
CA ASP A 156 -14.53 14.06 -3.40
C ASP A 156 -14.36 15.25 -4.36
N SER A 157 -13.17 15.40 -4.97
CA SER A 157 -12.86 16.51 -5.88
C SER A 157 -13.17 16.20 -7.34
N ASP A 158 -13.35 17.26 -8.15
CA ASP A 158 -13.49 17.14 -9.60
C ASP A 158 -12.21 16.55 -10.24
N GLU A 159 -11.04 16.85 -9.66
CA GLU A 159 -9.75 16.30 -10.09
C GLU A 159 -9.67 14.77 -9.93
N PHE A 160 -10.41 14.19 -8.96
CA PHE A 160 -10.51 12.74 -8.84
C PHE A 160 -11.28 12.13 -10.02
N ALA A 161 -12.41 12.76 -10.41
CA ALA A 161 -13.18 12.32 -11.56
C ALA A 161 -12.39 12.44 -12.88
N ASP A 162 -11.60 13.51 -13.03
CA ASP A 162 -10.70 13.69 -14.16
C ASP A 162 -9.59 12.62 -14.20
N LEU A 163 -9.00 12.28 -13.04
CA LEU A 163 -8.02 11.21 -12.94
C LEU A 163 -8.62 9.84 -13.30
N GLU A 164 -9.82 9.53 -12.79
CA GLU A 164 -10.52 8.30 -13.14
C GLU A 164 -10.76 8.22 -14.64
N LYS A 165 -11.23 9.30 -15.25
CA LYS A 165 -11.45 9.39 -16.70
C LYS A 165 -10.16 9.26 -17.49
N GLU A 166 -9.05 9.85 -17.03
CA GLU A 166 -7.72 9.69 -17.63
C GLU A 166 -7.28 8.22 -17.62
N LEU A 167 -7.39 7.54 -16.48
CA LEU A 167 -7.01 6.13 -16.34
C LEU A 167 -7.92 5.20 -17.15
N GLN A 168 -9.23 5.48 -17.19
CA GLN A 168 -10.16 4.77 -18.06
C GLN A 168 -9.79 4.94 -19.54
N GLY A 169 -9.48 6.17 -19.96
CA GLY A 169 -9.03 6.44 -21.34
C GLY A 169 -7.76 5.68 -21.69
N LYS A 170 -6.76 5.66 -20.80
CA LYS A 170 -5.54 4.86 -20.96
C LYS A 170 -5.83 3.36 -21.10
N LEU A 171 -6.76 2.83 -20.30
CA LEU A 171 -7.18 1.44 -20.41
C LEU A 171 -7.84 1.15 -21.76
N ASP A 172 -8.76 2.01 -22.20
CA ASP A 172 -9.48 1.87 -23.46
C ASP A 172 -8.52 1.94 -24.68
N ASP A 173 -7.53 2.85 -24.62
CA ASP A 173 -6.47 2.97 -25.62
C ASP A 173 -5.60 1.69 -25.65
N SER A 174 -5.16 1.19 -24.50
CA SER A 174 -4.38 -0.05 -24.41
C SER A 174 -5.16 -1.27 -24.92
N LEU A 175 -6.45 -1.37 -24.60
CA LEU A 175 -7.32 -2.45 -25.08
C LEU A 175 -7.50 -2.40 -26.61
N SER A 176 -7.66 -1.19 -27.15
CA SER A 176 -7.78 -0.98 -28.59
C SER A 176 -6.48 -1.35 -29.32
N ALA A 177 -5.33 -0.90 -28.80
CA ALA A 177 -4.01 -1.26 -29.34
C ALA A 177 -3.75 -2.77 -29.26
N LEU A 178 -4.12 -3.43 -28.16
CA LEU A 178 -3.99 -4.88 -28.02
C LEU A 178 -4.84 -5.63 -29.06
N ALA A 179 -6.08 -5.18 -29.30
CA ALA A 179 -6.95 -5.78 -30.31
C ALA A 179 -6.39 -5.62 -31.74
N GLU A 180 -5.75 -4.49 -32.04
CA GLU A 180 -5.07 -4.24 -33.31
C GLU A 180 -3.82 -5.12 -33.47
N ALA A 181 -3.01 -5.25 -32.42
CA ALA A 181 -1.84 -6.14 -32.40
C ALA A 181 -2.25 -7.60 -32.62
N ASP A 182 -3.30 -8.07 -31.92
CA ASP A 182 -3.86 -9.40 -32.12
C ASP A 182 -4.37 -9.62 -33.56
N HIS A 183 -4.97 -8.59 -34.17
CA HIS A 183 -5.40 -8.67 -35.57
C HIS A 183 -4.20 -8.80 -36.52
N THR A 184 -3.18 -7.97 -36.33
CA THR A 184 -1.95 -7.99 -37.14
C THR A 184 -1.21 -9.32 -37.02
N LEU A 185 -1.10 -9.84 -35.81
CA LEU A 185 -0.48 -11.13 -35.52
C LEU A 185 -1.20 -12.28 -36.25
N ARG A 186 -2.54 -12.29 -36.26
CA ARG A 186 -3.31 -13.27 -37.06
C ARG A 186 -3.04 -13.15 -38.55
N GLN A 187 -2.90 -11.94 -39.09
CA GLN A 187 -2.58 -11.74 -40.50
C GLN A 187 -1.19 -12.30 -40.85
N VAL A 188 -0.19 -12.04 -40.02
CA VAL A 188 1.18 -12.57 -40.19
C VAL A 188 1.18 -14.10 -40.10
N GLN A 189 0.44 -14.69 -39.16
CA GLN A 189 0.29 -16.15 -39.05
C GLN A 189 -0.32 -16.77 -40.31
N VAL A 190 -1.34 -16.14 -40.90
CA VAL A 190 -1.94 -16.60 -42.16
C VAL A 190 -0.95 -16.50 -43.32
N GLN A 191 -0.20 -15.40 -43.42
CA GLN A 191 0.85 -15.24 -44.44
C GLN A 191 1.94 -16.30 -44.29
N LEU A 192 2.37 -16.57 -43.06
CA LEU A 192 3.36 -17.61 -42.76
C LEU A 192 2.87 -19.01 -43.15
N MET A 193 1.59 -19.34 -42.86
CA MET A 193 1.00 -20.60 -43.28
C MET A 193 0.94 -20.74 -44.81
N ALA A 194 0.56 -19.67 -45.51
CA ALA A 194 0.52 -19.66 -46.97
C ALA A 194 1.93 -19.83 -47.58
N SER A 195 2.91 -19.07 -47.09
CA SER A 195 4.30 -19.15 -47.56
C SER A 195 4.94 -20.51 -47.28
N ARG A 196 4.65 -21.13 -46.11
CA ARG A 196 5.08 -22.51 -45.81
C ARG A 196 4.44 -23.54 -46.74
N ALA A 197 3.17 -23.36 -47.10
CA ALA A 197 2.50 -24.25 -48.04
C ALA A 197 3.09 -24.12 -49.46
N GLU A 198 3.40 -22.89 -49.90
CA GLU A 198 4.08 -22.64 -51.17
C GLU A 198 5.49 -23.26 -51.20
N LEU A 199 6.26 -23.12 -50.12
CA LEU A 199 7.58 -23.75 -49.99
C LEU A 199 7.48 -25.28 -50.07
N ALA A 200 6.53 -25.89 -49.36
CA ALA A 200 6.32 -27.35 -49.42
C ALA A 200 5.96 -27.84 -50.84
N VAL A 201 5.17 -27.08 -51.59
CA VAL A 201 4.85 -27.39 -53.00
C VAL A 201 6.08 -27.26 -53.88
N LEU A 202 6.94 -26.27 -53.65
CA LEU A 202 8.20 -26.12 -54.38
C LEU A 202 9.17 -27.26 -54.08
N GLU A 203 9.28 -27.68 -52.83
CA GLU A 203 10.08 -28.83 -52.38
C GLU A 203 9.61 -30.12 -53.05
N GLU A 204 8.30 -30.38 -53.08
CA GLU A 204 7.72 -31.56 -53.74
C GLU A 204 8.02 -31.57 -55.26
N ASN A 205 7.92 -30.42 -55.92
CA ASN A 205 8.16 -30.31 -57.36
C ASN A 205 9.66 -30.32 -57.73
N ALA A 206 10.55 -29.92 -56.81
CA ALA A 206 12.00 -29.93 -57.02
C ALA A 206 12.56 -31.35 -57.21
N GLU A 207 11.91 -32.36 -56.63
CA GLU A 207 12.24 -33.77 -56.85
C GLU A 207 11.92 -34.23 -58.29
N ALA A 208 10.95 -33.59 -58.95
CA ALA A 208 10.44 -33.99 -60.26
C ALA A 208 10.98 -33.14 -61.43
N VAL A 209 11.24 -31.84 -61.21
CA VAL A 209 11.55 -30.86 -62.26
C VAL A 209 12.78 -30.06 -61.83
N GLY A 210 13.98 -30.49 -62.25
CA GLY A 210 15.22 -29.79 -61.91
C GLY A 210 15.20 -28.31 -62.33
N GLY A 211 15.78 -27.43 -61.50
CA GLY A 211 15.85 -25.98 -61.74
C GLY A 211 15.09 -25.08 -60.74
N LEU A 212 14.63 -25.63 -59.61
CA LEU A 212 13.83 -24.90 -58.61
C LEU A 212 14.64 -24.29 -57.45
N GLY A 213 15.98 -24.28 -57.51
CA GLY A 213 16.83 -23.80 -56.41
C GLY A 213 16.59 -22.33 -56.01
N GLU A 214 16.55 -21.41 -56.97
CA GLU A 214 16.33 -19.98 -56.70
C GLU A 214 14.90 -19.67 -56.19
N PRO A 215 13.82 -20.22 -56.78
CA PRO A 215 12.48 -20.10 -56.21
C PRO A 215 12.36 -20.65 -54.77
N MET A 216 13.02 -21.77 -54.49
CA MET A 216 12.98 -22.41 -53.16
C MET A 216 13.77 -21.61 -52.11
N GLU A 217 14.94 -21.08 -52.48
CA GLU A 217 15.71 -20.19 -51.62
C GLU A 217 14.92 -18.93 -51.27
N LYS A 218 14.26 -18.32 -52.26
CA LYS A 218 13.41 -17.14 -52.03
C LYS A 218 12.23 -17.46 -51.11
N ALA A 219 11.52 -18.56 -51.35
CA ALA A 219 10.40 -18.96 -50.51
C ALA A 219 10.84 -19.27 -49.06
N SER A 220 12.02 -19.87 -48.88
CA SER A 220 12.62 -20.09 -47.55
C SER A 220 12.93 -18.78 -46.85
N GLN A 221 13.53 -17.80 -47.55
CA GLN A 221 13.81 -16.47 -47.01
C GLN A 221 12.52 -15.72 -46.63
N ASP A 222 11.46 -15.84 -47.44
CA ASP A 222 10.15 -15.25 -47.14
C ASP A 222 9.52 -15.87 -45.87
N VAL A 223 9.65 -17.20 -45.68
CA VAL A 223 9.23 -17.89 -44.46
C VAL A 223 10.03 -17.40 -43.23
N GLU A 224 11.35 -17.29 -43.34
CA GLU A 224 12.21 -16.81 -42.25
C GLU A 224 11.87 -15.37 -41.85
N ALA A 225 11.69 -14.48 -42.82
CA ALA A 225 11.29 -13.09 -42.57
C ALA A 225 9.91 -13.00 -41.89
N LEU A 226 8.97 -13.88 -42.25
CA LEU A 226 7.66 -13.94 -41.61
C LEU A 226 7.71 -14.51 -40.19
N ILE A 227 8.65 -15.41 -39.88
CA ILE A 227 8.87 -15.91 -38.52
C ILE A 227 9.43 -14.78 -37.64
N GLU A 228 10.47 -14.08 -38.09
CA GLU A 228 11.04 -12.94 -37.34
C GLU A 228 9.98 -11.87 -37.07
N ARG A 229 9.17 -11.53 -38.09
CA ARG A 229 8.06 -10.60 -37.93
C ARG A 229 7.00 -11.12 -36.95
N LEU A 230 6.70 -12.40 -36.95
CA LEU A 230 5.74 -13.00 -36.01
C LEU A 230 6.24 -12.83 -34.57
N GLU A 231 7.51 -13.13 -34.31
CA GLU A 231 8.14 -12.99 -32.98
C GLU A 231 8.10 -11.53 -32.50
N GLU A 232 8.39 -10.55 -33.37
CA GLU A 232 8.30 -9.13 -33.04
C GLU A 232 6.86 -8.71 -32.68
N GLN A 233 5.86 -9.21 -33.42
CA GLN A 233 4.46 -8.92 -33.14
C GLN A 233 3.97 -9.59 -31.85
N GLU A 234 4.44 -10.80 -31.55
CA GLU A 234 4.17 -11.50 -30.28
C GLU A 234 4.72 -10.69 -29.10
N ALA A 235 5.97 -10.24 -29.17
CA ALA A 235 6.59 -9.40 -28.14
C ALA A 235 5.82 -8.08 -27.93
N THR A 236 5.39 -7.44 -29.02
CA THR A 236 4.59 -6.20 -28.97
C THR A 236 3.24 -6.45 -28.29
N ARG A 237 2.55 -7.52 -28.67
CA ARG A 237 1.25 -7.93 -28.10
C ARG A 237 1.39 -8.22 -26.61
N ASP A 238 2.44 -8.92 -26.19
CA ASP A 238 2.68 -9.24 -24.79
C ASP A 238 2.94 -7.97 -23.96
N SER A 239 3.74 -7.03 -24.46
CA SER A 239 3.94 -5.73 -23.82
C SER A 239 2.62 -4.96 -23.66
N LEU A 240 1.76 -4.95 -24.68
CA LEU A 240 0.44 -4.30 -24.60
C LEU A 240 -0.49 -4.99 -23.59
N SER A 241 -0.42 -6.32 -23.50
CA SER A 241 -1.18 -7.08 -22.50
C SER A 241 -0.76 -6.70 -21.08
N GLU A 242 0.53 -6.51 -20.82
CA GLU A 242 1.03 -6.04 -19.52
C GLU A 242 0.53 -4.63 -19.20
N ASP A 243 0.48 -3.73 -20.18
CA ASP A 243 -0.04 -2.37 -20.01
C ASP A 243 -1.54 -2.38 -19.69
N VAL A 244 -2.33 -3.24 -20.36
CA VAL A 244 -3.76 -3.45 -20.04
C VAL A 244 -3.91 -3.89 -18.58
N ASP A 245 -3.13 -4.87 -18.14
CA ASP A 245 -3.21 -5.36 -16.76
C ASP A 245 -2.77 -4.30 -15.73
N ARG A 246 -1.76 -3.50 -16.06
CA ARG A 246 -1.31 -2.37 -15.23
C ARG A 246 -2.43 -1.33 -15.10
N ASN A 247 -3.04 -0.93 -16.21
CA ASN A 247 -4.11 0.08 -16.23
C ASN A 247 -5.37 -0.42 -15.51
N LYS A 248 -5.74 -1.70 -15.66
CA LYS A 248 -6.83 -2.32 -14.89
C LYS A 248 -6.58 -2.26 -13.39
N LYS A 249 -5.38 -2.65 -12.94
CA LYS A 249 -5.01 -2.62 -11.52
C LYS A 249 -5.00 -1.19 -10.97
N ALA A 250 -4.48 -0.23 -11.73
CA ALA A 250 -4.49 1.18 -11.34
C ALA A 250 -5.92 1.70 -11.13
N LEU A 251 -6.83 1.38 -12.07
CA LEU A 251 -8.22 1.81 -12.01
C LEU A 251 -8.99 1.12 -10.87
N ALA A 252 -8.81 -0.20 -10.68
CA ALA A 252 -9.40 -0.94 -9.56
C ALA A 252 -8.92 -0.37 -8.21
N SER A 253 -7.61 -0.12 -8.08
CA SER A 253 -7.04 0.50 -6.88
C SER A 253 -7.58 1.91 -6.63
N LEU A 254 -7.79 2.71 -7.68
CA LEU A 254 -8.39 4.04 -7.55
C LEU A 254 -9.84 3.96 -7.04
N ARG A 255 -10.62 3.00 -7.56
CA ARG A 255 -12.02 2.76 -7.18
C ARG A 255 -12.19 2.04 -5.84
N GLY A 256 -11.11 1.46 -5.30
CA GLY A 256 -11.16 0.65 -4.08
C GLY A 256 -11.75 -0.74 -4.29
N GLU A 257 -11.58 -1.32 -5.48
CA GLU A 257 -12.03 -2.66 -5.90
C GLU A 257 -10.96 -3.76 -5.70
#